data_AF-A0A5B8MD31-F1
#
_entry.id   AF-A0A5B8MD31-F1
#
_cell.length_a   1.000
_cell.length_b   1.000
_cell.length_c   1.000
_cell.angle_alpha   90.00
_cell.angle_beta   90.00
_cell.angle_gamma   90.00
#
_symmetry.space_group_name_H-M   'P 1'
#
loop_
_entity.id
_entity.type
_entity.pdbx_description
1 polymer ?
#
loop_
_entity_poly.entity_id
_entity_poly.type
_entity_poly.pdbx_seq_one_letter_code
_entity_poly.pdbx_strand_id
1 'polypeptide(L)' 'MPYKGTNSQGNNYTTPGGTNGNYGGSYHYSNQNGSYYYSNDNGSTYYNNGRGGSHYSPPPAKK' A
#
# COMPACT_ATOMS: atom_id res chain seq x y z
N MET A 1 11.92 0.02 11.53
CA MET A 1 12.65 0.80 10.50
C MET A 1 11.80 0.82 9.25
N PRO A 2 11.55 1.98 8.62
CA PRO A 2 10.83 2.02 7.35
C PRO A 2 11.63 1.27 6.28
N TYR A 3 10.99 0.34 5.60
CA TYR A 3 11.60 -0.47 4.55
C TYR A 3 11.13 0.04 3.20
N LYS A 4 12.07 0.31 2.30
CA LYS A 4 11.76 0.70 0.93
C LYS A 4 12.65 -0.09 0.00
N GLY A 5 12.12 -0.49 -1.14
CA GLY A 5 12.89 -1.18 -2.14
C GLY A 5 12.30 -1.01 -3.52
N THR A 6 13.14 -1.28 -4.51
CA THR A 6 12.83 -1.15 -5.92
C THR A 6 13.11 -2.50 -6.55
N ASN A 7 12.14 -3.06 -7.28
CA ASN A 7 12.37 -4.30 -8.02
C ASN A 7 13.10 -4.01 -9.36
N SER A 8 13.56 -5.06 -10.04
CA SER A 8 14.24 -4.93 -11.35
C SER A 8 13.38 -4.32 -12.46
N GLN A 9 12.06 -4.22 -12.25
CA GLN A 9 11.11 -3.57 -13.13
C GLN A 9 10.89 -2.09 -12.76
N GLY A 10 11.63 -1.56 -11.79
CA GLY A 10 11.54 -0.18 -11.34
C GLY A 10 10.31 0.15 -10.49
N ASN A 11 9.54 -0.87 -10.06
CA ASN A 11 8.43 -0.67 -9.13
C ASN A 11 8.99 -0.42 -7.73
N ASN A 12 8.49 0.61 -7.08
CA ASN A 12 8.91 1.04 -5.76
C ASN A 12 7.88 0.62 -4.72
N TYR A 13 8.33 -0.07 -3.68
CA TYR A 13 7.52 -0.32 -2.50
C TYR A 13 8.14 0.42 -1.32
N THR A 14 7.31 1.04 -0.50
CA THR A 14 7.70 1.70 0.74
C THR A 14 6.72 1.27 1.81
N THR A 15 7.22 0.55 2.80
CA THR A 15 6.57 0.40 4.09
C THR A 15 7.09 1.50 5.01
N PRO A 16 6.33 2.60 5.22
CA PRO A 16 6.55 3.42 6.39
C PRO A 16 6.35 2.52 7.60
N GLY A 17 7.45 2.06 8.22
CA GLY A 17 7.41 1.08 9.29
C GLY A 17 6.51 1.56 10.41
N GLY A 18 5.27 1.05 10.44
CA GLY A 18 4.26 1.40 11.42
C GLY A 18 4.68 0.94 12.81
N THR A 19 4.59 1.85 13.78
CA THR A 19 5.09 1.68 15.15
C THR A 19 4.04 1.10 16.12
N ASN A 20 2.95 0.50 15.63
CA ASN A 20 1.96 -0.21 16.45
C ASN A 20 1.45 -1.37 15.58
N GLY A 21 1.48 -2.62 16.02
CA GLY A 21 0.75 -3.12 17.18
C GLY A 21 -0.44 -3.92 16.64
N ASN A 22 -0.26 -5.23 16.47
CA ASN A 22 -1.25 -6.25 16.08
C ASN A 22 -1.85 -6.28 14.65
N TYR A 23 -1.85 -5.21 13.85
CA TYR A 23 -2.29 -5.28 12.44
C TYR A 23 -1.18 -4.71 11.54
N GLY A 24 -0.71 -5.52 10.60
CA GLY A 24 0.47 -5.22 9.76
C GLY A 24 0.45 -3.80 9.20
N GLY A 25 1.53 -3.06 9.45
CA GLY A 25 1.60 -1.61 9.24
C GLY A 25 1.36 -1.13 7.81
N SER A 26 1.18 0.19 7.67
CA SER A 26 0.88 0.83 6.40
C SER A 26 1.90 0.48 5.30
N TYR A 27 1.39 0.15 4.11
CA TYR A 27 2.17 -0.32 2.96
C TYR A 27 1.85 0.54 1.74
N HIS A 28 2.86 1.04 1.05
CA HIS A 28 2.69 1.79 -0.19
C HIS A 28 3.47 1.11 -1.32
N TYR A 29 2.82 0.95 -2.47
CA TYR A 29 3.37 0.37 -3.68
C TYR A 29 3.12 1.31 -4.84
N SER A 30 4.13 1.54 -5.66
CA SER A 30 4.02 2.34 -6.87
C SER A 30 4.73 1.61 -8.00
N ASN A 31 4.01 1.37 -9.08
CA ASN A 31 4.54 0.76 -10.29
C ASN A 31 4.95 1.82 -11.30
N GLN A 32 5.86 1.47 -12.21
CA GLN A 32 6.27 2.38 -13.29
C GLN A 32 5.13 2.73 -14.26
N ASN A 33 4.12 1.86 -14.37
CA ASN A 33 2.95 2.09 -15.22
C ASN A 33 1.95 3.11 -14.63
N GLY A 34 2.31 3.79 -13.53
CA GLY A 34 1.46 4.77 -12.85
C GLY A 34 0.43 4.17 -11.89
N SER A 35 0.30 2.84 -11.82
CA SER A 35 -0.54 2.20 -10.82
C SER A 35 0.10 2.28 -9.43
N TYR A 36 -0.71 2.50 -8.40
CA TYR A 36 -0.25 2.54 -7.02
C TYR A 36 -1.23 1.83 -6.10
N TYR A 37 -0.73 1.32 -4.97
CA TYR A 37 -1.50 0.62 -3.97
C TYR A 37 -1.11 1.11 -2.58
N TYR A 38 -2.11 1.49 -1.79
CA TYR A 38 -1.98 1.97 -0.42
C TYR A 38 -2.72 0.99 0.50
N SER A 39 -2.05 0.51 1.54
CA SER A 39 -2.67 -0.24 2.63
C SER A 39 -2.48 0.56 3.89
N ASN A 40 -3.56 0.82 4.60
CA ASN A 40 -3.54 1.51 5.88
C ASN A 40 -3.53 0.50 7.03
N ASP A 41 -3.03 0.89 8.20
CA ASP A 41 -2.99 0.04 9.39
C ASP A 41 -4.40 -0.41 9.83
N ASN A 42 -5.40 0.43 9.61
CA ASN A 42 -6.80 0.12 9.89
C ASN A 42 -7.36 -1.05 9.03
N GLY A 43 -6.60 -1.55 8.05
CA GLY A 43 -6.97 -2.63 7.14
C GLY A 43 -7.64 -2.16 5.85
N SER A 44 -7.86 -0.85 5.68
CA SER A 44 -8.39 -0.30 4.44
C SER A 44 -7.30 -0.24 3.38
N THR A 45 -7.69 -0.44 2.12
CA THR A 45 -6.77 -0.43 1.00
C THR A 45 -7.28 0.46 -0.12
N TYR A 46 -6.36 1.05 -0.85
CA TYR A 46 -6.65 1.91 -1.98
C TYR A 46 -5.77 1.47 -3.13
N TYR A 47 -6.37 1.10 -4.24
CA TYR A 47 -5.69 0.67 -5.45
C TYR A 47 -6.00 1.66 -6.57
N ASN A 48 -5.00 2.03 -7.35
CA ASN A 48 -5.14 2.80 -8.57
C ASN A 48 -4.43 2.05 -9.69
N ASN A 49 -5.10 1.89 -10.83
CA ASN A 49 -4.59 1.12 -11.96
C ASN A 49 -3.70 1.93 -12.93
N GLY A 50 -3.42 3.21 -12.65
CA GLY A 50 -2.63 4.10 -13.50
C GLY A 50 -3.31 4.52 -14.80
N ARG A 51 -4.56 4.10 -15.02
CA ARG A 51 -5.35 4.31 -16.25
C ARG A 51 -6.64 5.09 -15.99
N GLY A 52 -6.71 5.80 -14.87
CA GLY A 52 -7.89 6.56 -14.44
C GLY A 52 -8.90 5.78 -13.59
N GLY A 53 -8.65 4.51 -13.31
CA GLY A 53 -9.48 3.71 -12.41
C GLY A 53 -8.86 3.59 -11.02
N SER A 54 -9.59 3.98 -10.00
CA SER A 54 -9.25 3.73 -8.60
C SER A 54 -10.31 2.88 -7.91
N HIS A 55 -9.86 2.08 -6.96
CA HIS A 55 -10.67 1.18 -6.17
C HIS A 55 -10.31 1.36 -4.69
N TYR A 56 -11.30 1.74 -3.89
CA TYR A 56 -11.16 1.82 -2.45
C TYR A 56 -11.81 0.60 -1.81
N SER A 57 -11.03 -0.17 -1.06
CA SER A 57 -11.53 -1.24 -0.23
C SER A 57 -11.61 -0.75 1.22
N PRO A 58 -12.80 -0.68 1.82
CA PRO A 58 -12.94 -0.36 3.22
C PRO A 58 -12.22 -1.39 4.10
N PRO A 59 -11.85 -1.02 5.34
CA PRO A 59 -11.23 -1.96 6.26
C PRO A 59 -12.19 -3.10 6.59
N PRO A 60 -11.71 -4.33 6.79
CA PRO A 60 -12.55 -5.42 7.24
C PRO A 60 -13.22 -5.03 8.57
N ALA A 61 -14.51 -5.33 8.70
CA ALA A 61 -15.25 -5.05 9.94
C ALA A 61 -14.54 -5.74 11.10
N LYS A 62 -14.18 -4.97 12.13
CA LYS A 62 -13.70 -5.51 13.40
C LYS A 62 -14.85 -6.31 14.01
N LYS A 63 -14.75 -7.64 13.98
CA LYS A 63 -15.75 -8.55 14.55
C LYS A 63 -15.54 -8.70 16.05
#